data_AF-A0A7S1W0C6-F1
#
_entry.id   AF-A0A7S1W0C6-F1
#
_cell.length_a   1.000
_cell.length_b   1.000
_cell.length_c   1.000
_cell.angle_alpha   90.00
_cell.angle_beta   90.00
_cell.angle_gamma   90.00
#
_symmetry.space_group_name_H-M   'P 1'
#
loop_
_entity.id
_entity.type
_entity.pdbx_description
1 polymer ?
#
loop_
_entity_poly.entity_id
_entity_poly.type
_entity_poly.pdbx_seq_one_letter_code
_entity_poly.pdbx_strand_id
1 'polypeptide(L)'
;MASGTAGSCSEPPSGHGGADCRMDRFGLPVSGAPAECVSAINLYYEAVLAYRPFGAWAVAEGAATAHPECPLIRVLAADCAFCRGDAGHAKELLNGLVAKKDAGATESWTWRECGYLEAWRKWVVDGNPDGAYKTLLEVVERHPSDLFAVKRGHIFGLILGDGERILTIVQRAAAAVASEEPPPRFLHGMWSFGLEQQGLYEEAEAKAREGLAHEAALGADAWLDHALAHALYFQGEDRLDEALEFLESRCASWSAVELHPFLYTHCWWHLALLHCESRNPEAALRIFDERLWSADDAEMHSDPQVQLNALNLLWRLDTRGAGA
;
A
#
# COMPACT_ATOMS: atom_id res chain seq x y z
N MET A 1 31.02 -29.54 14.11
CA MET A 1 29.64 -29.85 13.66
C MET A 1 28.74 -29.73 14.87
N ALA A 2 28.03 -28.62 15.00
CA ALA A 2 26.96 -28.46 15.97
C ALA A 2 25.78 -27.91 15.19
N SER A 3 24.90 -28.80 14.73
CA SER A 3 23.62 -28.44 14.12
C SER A 3 22.67 -28.05 15.26
N GLY A 4 22.58 -26.76 15.54
CA GLY A 4 21.48 -26.23 16.33
C GLY A 4 20.21 -26.35 15.50
N THR A 5 19.24 -27.13 15.97
CA THR A 5 17.89 -27.18 15.40
C THR A 5 17.23 -25.83 15.68
N ALA A 6 17.20 -24.96 14.67
CA ALA A 6 16.39 -23.75 14.67
C ALA A 6 14.92 -24.16 14.86
N GLY A 7 14.24 -23.58 15.85
CA GLY A 7 12.81 -23.81 16.07
C GLY A 7 12.05 -23.45 14.79
N SER A 8 11.37 -24.43 14.19
CA SER A 8 10.61 -24.20 12.96
C SER A 8 9.31 -23.46 13.29
N CYS A 9 9.10 -22.27 12.72
CA CYS A 9 7.80 -21.62 12.74
C CYS A 9 6.80 -22.51 11.96
N SER A 10 5.93 -23.22 12.66
CA SER A 10 4.88 -24.07 12.10
C SER A 10 3.52 -23.39 12.24
N GLU A 11 2.58 -23.68 11.34
CA GLU A 11 1.19 -23.26 11.56
C GLU A 11 0.56 -24.02 12.74
N PRO A 12 -0.25 -23.36 13.58
CA PRO A 12 -1.16 -24.07 14.45
C PRO A 12 -2.18 -24.84 13.60
N PRO A 13 -2.53 -26.10 13.95
CA PRO A 13 -3.45 -26.90 13.16
C PRO A 13 -4.81 -26.20 13.00
N SER A 14 -5.32 -26.20 11.77
CA SER A 14 -6.66 -25.70 11.45
C SER A 14 -7.71 -26.44 12.27
N GLY A 15 -8.31 -25.74 13.23
CA GLY A 15 -9.42 -26.26 14.03
C GLY A 15 -9.13 -26.61 15.49
N HIS A 16 -7.93 -26.35 16.03
CA HIS A 16 -7.68 -26.40 17.48
C HIS A 16 -7.14 -25.06 17.96
N GLY A 17 -8.04 -24.12 18.25
CA GLY A 17 -7.71 -22.90 18.96
C GLY A 17 -7.18 -23.25 20.36
N GLY A 18 -5.87 -23.30 20.50
CA GLY A 18 -5.24 -23.07 21.80
C GLY A 18 -5.73 -21.71 22.31
N ALA A 19 -6.04 -21.62 23.59
CA ALA A 19 -6.86 -20.57 24.21
C ALA A 19 -6.37 -19.11 24.07
N ASP A 20 -5.27 -18.84 23.35
CA ASP A 20 -4.60 -17.53 23.26
C ASP A 20 -4.34 -16.99 21.84
N CYS A 21 -4.82 -17.65 20.77
CA CYS A 21 -4.61 -17.15 19.40
C CYS A 21 -5.80 -16.32 18.90
N ARG A 22 -5.61 -15.01 18.72
CA ARG A 22 -6.62 -14.09 18.18
C ARG A 22 -6.45 -13.94 16.67
N MET A 23 -7.52 -13.58 15.97
CA MET A 23 -7.50 -13.37 14.52
C MET A 23 -7.46 -11.87 14.20
N ASP A 24 -6.70 -11.50 13.18
CA ASP A 24 -6.78 -10.16 12.59
C ASP A 24 -8.03 -10.00 11.70
N ARG A 25 -8.21 -8.82 11.11
CA ARG A 25 -9.35 -8.49 10.25
C ARG A 25 -9.45 -9.33 8.97
N PHE A 26 -8.39 -10.05 8.59
CA PHE A 26 -8.37 -10.96 7.44
C PHE A 26 -8.59 -12.41 7.86
N GLY A 27 -8.93 -12.64 9.13
CA GLY A 27 -9.15 -13.97 9.70
C GLY A 27 -7.86 -14.74 9.94
N LEU A 28 -6.70 -14.07 9.98
CA LEU A 28 -5.40 -14.71 10.12
C LEU A 28 -4.91 -14.68 11.57
N PRO A 29 -4.30 -15.78 12.07
CA PRO A 29 -3.85 -15.87 13.45
C PRO A 29 -2.73 -14.86 13.76
N VAL A 30 -2.83 -14.25 14.95
CA VAL A 30 -1.81 -13.37 15.54
C VAL A 30 -1.40 -13.95 16.89
N SER A 31 -0.11 -14.23 17.04
CA SER A 31 0.39 -15.02 18.17
C SER A 31 0.52 -14.22 19.45
N GLY A 32 -0.11 -14.72 20.52
CA GLY A 32 0.07 -14.20 21.88
C GLY A 32 -0.36 -12.74 22.07
N ALA A 33 -1.06 -12.16 21.08
CA ALA A 33 -1.39 -10.76 21.06
C ALA A 33 -2.64 -10.48 21.89
N PRO A 34 -2.62 -9.52 22.83
CA PRO A 34 -3.83 -9.08 23.51
C PRO A 34 -4.77 -8.33 22.55
N ALA A 35 -6.02 -8.10 22.96
CA ALA A 35 -7.07 -7.59 22.07
C ALA A 35 -6.70 -6.21 21.48
N GLU A 36 -6.12 -5.34 22.30
CA GLU A 36 -5.64 -4.01 21.94
C GLU A 36 -4.52 -4.06 20.88
N CYS A 37 -3.64 -5.05 20.92
CA CYS A 37 -2.59 -5.23 19.91
C CYS A 37 -3.21 -5.64 18.57
N VAL A 38 -4.20 -6.54 18.57
CA VAL A 38 -4.93 -6.92 17.35
C VAL A 38 -5.72 -5.73 16.78
N SER A 39 -6.34 -4.92 17.63
CA SER A 39 -7.00 -3.68 17.20
C SER A 39 -6.01 -2.72 16.54
N ALA A 40 -4.81 -2.54 17.11
CA ALA A 40 -3.76 -1.70 16.52
C ALA A 40 -3.28 -2.22 15.16
N ILE A 41 -3.08 -3.54 15.03
CA ILE A 41 -2.73 -4.20 13.76
C ILE A 41 -3.81 -3.89 12.69
N ASN A 42 -5.09 -4.05 13.03
CA ASN A 42 -6.19 -3.82 12.10
C ASN A 42 -6.33 -2.36 11.65
N LEU A 43 -6.11 -1.42 12.58
CA LEU A 43 -6.08 0.02 12.28
C LEU A 43 -4.89 0.37 11.39
N TYR A 44 -3.71 -0.21 11.64
CA TYR A 44 -2.54 -0.02 10.79
C TYR A 44 -2.77 -0.56 9.37
N TYR A 45 -3.37 -1.74 9.24
CA TYR A 45 -3.71 -2.30 7.93
C TYR A 45 -4.67 -1.40 7.14
N GLU A 46 -5.74 -0.91 7.80
CA GLU A 46 -6.64 0.07 7.16
C GLU A 46 -5.87 1.32 6.73
N ALA A 47 -5.00 1.82 7.60
CA ALA A 47 -4.25 3.05 7.35
C ALA A 47 -3.31 2.91 6.13
N VAL A 48 -2.63 1.78 6.00
CA VAL A 48 -1.75 1.50 4.85
C VAL A 48 -2.55 1.25 3.58
N LEU A 49 -3.62 0.47 3.65
CA LEU A 49 -4.43 0.12 2.48
C LEU A 49 -5.15 1.34 1.89
N ALA A 50 -5.72 2.18 2.75
CA ALA A 50 -6.43 3.39 2.37
C ALA A 50 -5.50 4.60 2.13
N TYR A 51 -4.18 4.43 2.20
CA TYR A 51 -3.21 5.53 2.10
C TYR A 51 -3.55 6.70 3.06
N ARG A 52 -3.80 6.40 4.33
CA ARG A 52 -3.99 7.43 5.36
C ARG A 52 -2.65 8.13 5.68
N PRO A 53 -2.68 9.37 6.20
CA PRO A 53 -1.47 10.04 6.67
C PRO A 53 -0.69 9.22 7.72
N PHE A 54 0.60 9.46 7.83
CA PHE A 54 1.46 8.76 8.80
C PHE A 54 1.03 8.93 10.26
N GLY A 55 0.27 9.98 10.60
CA GLY A 55 -0.36 10.10 11.91
C GLY A 55 -1.27 8.92 12.26
N ALA A 56 -2.00 8.37 11.28
CA ALA A 56 -2.83 7.18 11.48
C ALA A 56 -1.99 5.89 11.60
N TRP A 57 -0.77 5.88 11.05
CA TRP A 57 0.15 4.74 11.06
C TRP A 57 0.87 4.61 12.42
N ALA A 58 0.99 5.70 13.17
CA ALA A 58 1.66 5.75 14.48
C ALA A 58 1.06 4.79 15.53
N VAL A 59 -0.16 4.29 15.30
CA VAL A 59 -0.79 3.26 16.15
C VAL A 59 0.09 2.01 16.28
N ALA A 60 0.86 1.64 15.25
CA ALA A 60 1.73 0.48 15.28
C ALA A 60 2.90 0.65 16.26
N GLU A 61 3.54 1.83 16.28
CA GLU A 61 4.67 2.12 17.17
C GLU A 61 4.24 2.20 18.64
N GLY A 62 3.08 2.83 18.90
CA GLY A 62 2.49 2.87 20.23
C GLY A 62 2.19 1.47 20.77
N ALA A 63 1.57 0.61 19.94
CA ALA A 63 1.28 -0.76 20.31
C ALA A 63 2.55 -1.63 20.44
N ALA A 64 3.56 -1.44 19.59
CA ALA A 64 4.84 -2.15 19.70
C ALA A 64 5.61 -1.78 20.97
N THR A 65 5.48 -0.54 21.45
CA THR A 65 6.04 -0.09 22.73
C THR A 65 5.31 -0.73 23.92
N ALA A 66 3.98 -0.80 23.85
CA ALA A 66 3.16 -1.40 24.90
C ALA A 66 3.25 -2.93 24.97
N HIS A 67 3.48 -3.58 23.82
CA HIS A 67 3.45 -5.05 23.66
C HIS A 67 4.72 -5.57 22.95
N PRO A 68 5.91 -5.42 23.55
CA PRO A 68 7.19 -5.80 22.92
C PRO A 68 7.37 -7.32 22.71
N GLU A 69 6.50 -8.14 23.29
CA GLU A 69 6.38 -9.58 23.09
C GLU A 69 5.70 -9.96 21.76
N CYS A 70 4.87 -9.08 21.20
CA CYS A 70 4.11 -9.34 19.99
C CYS A 70 4.99 -9.12 18.73
N PRO A 71 5.32 -10.18 17.95
CA PRO A 71 6.24 -10.04 16.84
C PRO A 71 5.67 -9.25 15.67
N LEU A 72 4.40 -9.48 15.31
CA LEU A 72 3.78 -8.87 14.14
C LEU A 72 3.75 -7.34 14.24
N ILE A 73 3.22 -6.81 15.35
CA ILE A 73 3.10 -5.37 15.55
C ILE A 73 4.45 -4.66 15.53
N ARG A 74 5.51 -5.33 15.98
CA ARG A 74 6.88 -4.80 15.92
C ARG A 74 7.43 -4.75 14.49
N VAL A 75 7.10 -5.71 13.64
CA VAL A 75 7.42 -5.63 12.21
C VAL A 75 6.63 -4.48 11.55
N LEU A 76 5.36 -4.31 11.89
CA LEU A 76 4.53 -3.20 11.39
C LEU A 76 5.01 -1.83 11.89
N ALA A 77 5.52 -1.75 13.11
CA ALA A 77 6.17 -0.55 13.62
C ALA A 77 7.47 -0.25 12.85
N ALA A 78 8.26 -1.27 12.49
CA ALA A 78 9.44 -1.09 11.65
C ALA A 78 9.10 -0.62 10.23
N ASP A 79 8.01 -1.15 9.66
CA ASP A 79 7.44 -0.68 8.40
C ASP A 79 7.06 0.81 8.47
N CYS A 80 6.33 1.20 9.52
CA CYS A 80 5.93 2.59 9.78
C CYS A 80 7.15 3.51 9.89
N ALA A 81 8.11 3.15 10.75
CA ALA A 81 9.33 3.92 10.96
C ALA A 81 10.11 4.10 9.65
N PHE A 82 10.27 3.04 8.87
CA PHE A 82 10.97 3.09 7.59
C PHE A 82 10.27 4.00 6.59
N CYS A 83 8.94 3.89 6.43
CA CYS A 83 8.17 4.73 5.51
C CYS A 83 8.20 6.22 5.89
N ARG A 84 8.37 6.55 7.18
CA ARG A 84 8.56 7.92 7.67
C ARG A 84 10.01 8.42 7.57
N GLY A 85 10.92 7.62 7.03
CA GLY A 85 12.33 7.98 6.87
C GLY A 85 13.22 7.65 8.07
N ASP A 86 12.70 7.00 9.12
CA ASP A 86 13.50 6.56 10.27
C ASP A 86 14.00 5.11 10.08
N ALA A 87 14.95 4.96 9.16
CA ALA A 87 15.58 3.68 8.90
C ALA A 87 16.40 3.15 10.10
N GLY A 88 16.84 4.03 11.01
CA GLY A 88 17.58 3.64 12.21
C GLY A 88 16.69 2.89 13.18
N HIS A 89 15.54 3.48 13.52
CA HIS A 89 14.56 2.85 14.40
C HIS A 89 13.97 1.56 13.80
N ALA A 90 13.68 1.57 12.49
CA ALA A 90 13.21 0.37 11.79
C ALA A 90 14.20 -0.80 11.92
N LYS A 91 15.50 -0.54 11.73
CA LYS A 91 16.57 -1.56 11.90
C LYS A 91 16.66 -2.06 13.33
N GLU A 92 16.54 -1.19 14.33
CA GLU A 92 16.56 -1.57 15.74
C GLU A 92 15.43 -2.55 16.07
N LEU A 93 14.20 -2.23 15.67
CA LEU A 93 13.02 -3.06 15.89
C LEU A 93 13.18 -4.46 15.27
N LEU A 94 13.63 -4.52 14.01
CA LEU A 94 13.84 -5.76 13.26
C LEU A 94 14.99 -6.60 13.84
N ASN A 95 16.14 -5.98 14.13
CA ASN A 95 17.29 -6.69 14.70
C ASN A 95 16.95 -7.31 16.07
N GLY A 96 16.13 -6.62 16.88
CA GLY A 96 15.64 -7.17 18.13
C GLY A 96 14.76 -8.42 17.95
N LEU A 97 13.98 -8.51 16.87
CA LEU A 97 13.21 -9.71 16.53
C LEU A 97 14.09 -10.82 15.95
N VAL A 98 15.05 -10.48 15.08
CA VAL A 98 16.02 -11.44 14.54
C VAL A 98 16.82 -12.10 15.68
N ALA A 99 17.30 -11.32 16.65
CA ALA A 99 18.03 -11.87 17.80
C ALA A 99 17.17 -12.84 18.63
N LYS A 100 15.87 -12.57 18.82
CA LYS A 100 14.94 -13.51 19.47
C LYS A 100 14.77 -14.80 18.65
N LYS A 101 14.66 -14.66 17.33
CA LYS A 101 14.58 -15.80 16.39
C LYS A 101 15.83 -16.68 16.44
N ASP A 102 17.00 -16.08 16.38
CA ASP A 102 18.28 -16.80 16.43
C ASP A 102 18.52 -17.51 17.78
N ALA A 103 17.96 -16.96 18.86
CA ALA A 103 17.94 -17.60 20.17
C ALA A 103 16.91 -18.73 20.31
N GLY A 104 16.13 -19.03 19.27
CA GLY A 104 15.08 -20.06 19.28
C GLY A 104 13.80 -19.67 20.02
N ALA A 105 13.62 -18.40 20.39
CA ALA A 105 12.48 -17.90 21.14
C ALA A 105 11.28 -17.55 20.24
N THR A 106 10.87 -18.48 19.36
CA THR A 106 9.81 -18.28 18.34
C THR A 106 8.77 -19.39 18.34
N GLU A 107 8.72 -20.22 19.39
CA GLU A 107 7.78 -21.34 19.50
C GLU A 107 6.32 -20.89 19.39
N SER A 108 6.03 -19.65 19.79
CA SER A 108 4.70 -19.06 19.65
C SER A 108 4.44 -18.40 18.30
N TRP A 109 5.45 -18.09 17.49
CA TRP A 109 5.27 -17.26 16.28
C TRP A 109 4.66 -18.07 15.14
N THR A 110 3.71 -17.47 14.43
CA THR A 110 3.14 -18.08 13.24
C THR A 110 4.14 -18.08 12.08
N TRP A 111 3.92 -18.96 11.11
CA TRP A 111 4.69 -18.96 9.86
C TRP A 111 4.62 -17.59 9.15
N ARG A 112 3.43 -16.97 9.11
CA ARG A 112 3.21 -15.63 8.54
C ARG A 112 4.06 -14.57 9.24
N GLU A 113 4.07 -14.54 10.57
CA GLU A 113 4.88 -13.58 11.35
C GLU A 113 6.38 -13.73 11.06
N CYS A 114 6.87 -14.97 10.94
CA CYS A 114 8.24 -15.23 10.53
C CYS A 114 8.53 -14.78 9.09
N GLY A 115 7.56 -14.93 8.17
CA GLY A 115 7.63 -14.43 6.80
C GLY A 115 7.68 -12.90 6.73
N TYR A 116 6.86 -12.22 7.53
CA TYR A 116 6.89 -10.77 7.67
C TYR A 116 8.24 -10.30 8.22
N LEU A 117 8.75 -10.88 9.31
CA LEU A 117 10.08 -10.51 9.80
C LEU A 117 11.14 -10.66 8.70
N GLU A 118 11.11 -11.77 7.95
CA GLU A 118 12.08 -12.02 6.90
C GLU A 118 11.97 -11.03 5.73
N ALA A 119 10.77 -10.69 5.28
CA ALA A 119 10.57 -9.73 4.21
C ALA A 119 11.10 -8.34 4.58
N TRP A 120 10.78 -7.84 5.77
CA TRP A 120 11.25 -6.51 6.20
C TRP A 120 12.73 -6.50 6.57
N ARG A 121 13.28 -7.60 7.11
CA ARG A 121 14.73 -7.74 7.30
C ARG A 121 15.46 -7.63 5.95
N LYS A 122 15.02 -8.38 4.93
CA LYS A 122 15.59 -8.31 3.58
C LYS A 122 15.49 -6.90 2.99
N TRP A 123 14.35 -6.23 3.17
CA TRP A 123 14.19 -4.88 2.66
C TRP A 123 15.05 -3.85 3.40
N VAL A 124 14.83 -3.70 4.70
CA VAL A 124 15.35 -2.59 5.51
C VAL A 124 16.80 -2.81 5.94
N VAL A 125 17.18 -4.04 6.26
CA VAL A 125 18.52 -4.37 6.78
C VAL A 125 19.46 -4.75 5.63
N ASP A 126 19.03 -5.65 4.74
CA ASP A 126 19.90 -6.16 3.66
C ASP A 126 19.89 -5.28 2.40
N GLY A 127 18.89 -4.41 2.22
CA GLY A 127 18.72 -3.64 0.98
C GLY A 127 18.34 -4.53 -0.22
N ASN A 128 17.58 -5.60 0.02
CA ASN A 128 17.17 -6.60 -0.97
C ASN A 128 15.65 -6.56 -1.24
N PRO A 129 15.16 -5.61 -2.06
CA PRO A 129 13.75 -5.52 -2.42
C PRO A 129 13.22 -6.76 -3.16
N ASP A 130 14.04 -7.37 -4.02
CA ASP A 130 13.66 -8.59 -4.75
C ASP A 130 13.35 -9.76 -3.80
N GLY A 131 14.23 -9.96 -2.82
CA GLY A 131 14.05 -10.99 -1.80
C GLY A 131 12.85 -10.71 -0.89
N ALA A 132 12.59 -9.44 -0.58
CA ALA A 132 11.42 -9.03 0.21
C ALA A 132 10.11 -9.31 -0.55
N TYR A 133 10.05 -8.95 -1.82
CA TYR A 133 8.92 -9.26 -2.71
C TYR A 133 8.65 -10.76 -2.77
N LYS A 134 9.68 -11.58 -3.01
CA LYS A 134 9.53 -13.05 -3.08
C LYS A 134 8.95 -13.63 -1.80
N THR A 135 9.41 -13.15 -0.64
CA THR A 135 8.85 -13.60 0.64
C THR A 135 7.41 -13.15 0.85
N LEU A 136 7.04 -11.93 0.44
CA LEU A 136 5.65 -11.50 0.50
C LEU A 136 4.75 -12.25 -0.48
N LEU A 137 5.25 -12.61 -1.65
CA LEU A 137 4.53 -13.46 -2.59
C LEU A 137 4.25 -14.85 -1.99
N GLU A 138 5.23 -15.47 -1.35
CA GLU A 138 5.03 -16.74 -0.61
C GLU A 138 3.97 -16.59 0.50
N VAL A 139 3.94 -15.45 1.19
CA VAL A 139 2.90 -15.15 2.19
C VAL A 139 1.52 -15.07 1.55
N VAL A 140 1.37 -14.34 0.45
CA VAL A 140 0.10 -14.19 -0.26
C VAL A 140 -0.35 -15.52 -0.88
N GLU A 141 0.56 -16.36 -1.37
CA GLU A 141 0.22 -17.68 -1.91
C GLU A 141 -0.37 -18.62 -0.85
N ARG A 142 0.01 -18.45 0.42
CA ARG A 142 -0.58 -19.22 1.54
C ARG A 142 -1.78 -18.53 2.19
N HIS A 143 -1.76 -17.21 2.24
CA HIS A 143 -2.77 -16.38 2.87
C HIS A 143 -3.25 -15.30 1.89
N PRO A 144 -4.00 -15.69 0.85
CA PRO A 144 -4.40 -14.76 -0.21
C PRO A 144 -5.39 -13.68 0.25
N SER A 145 -6.02 -13.84 1.41
CA SER A 145 -6.83 -12.78 2.06
C SER A 145 -5.99 -11.70 2.75
N ASP A 146 -4.67 -11.88 2.87
CA ASP A 146 -3.76 -10.92 3.52
C ASP A 146 -3.48 -9.69 2.64
N LEU A 147 -4.47 -8.80 2.52
CA LEU A 147 -4.35 -7.63 1.65
C LEU A 147 -3.21 -6.69 2.04
N PHE A 148 -2.74 -6.72 3.29
CA PHE A 148 -1.57 -5.94 3.68
C PHE A 148 -0.30 -6.46 2.99
N ALA A 149 -0.10 -7.78 2.97
CA ALA A 149 1.01 -8.39 2.23
C ALA A 149 0.89 -8.12 0.72
N VAL A 150 -0.32 -8.21 0.16
CA VAL A 150 -0.60 -7.86 -1.24
C VAL A 150 -0.20 -6.42 -1.54
N LYS A 151 -0.63 -5.46 -0.69
CA LYS A 151 -0.30 -4.05 -0.85
C LYS A 151 1.20 -3.82 -0.81
N ARG A 152 1.90 -4.40 0.17
CA ARG A 152 3.36 -4.21 0.31
C ARG A 152 4.12 -4.84 -0.86
N GLY A 153 3.75 -6.03 -1.31
CA GLY A 153 4.38 -6.62 -2.49
C GLY A 153 4.06 -5.88 -3.79
N HIS A 154 2.85 -5.32 -3.92
CA HIS A 154 2.49 -4.41 -5.01
C HIS A 154 3.40 -3.16 -5.02
N ILE A 155 3.68 -2.57 -3.86
CA ILE A 155 4.64 -1.45 -3.73
C ILE A 155 6.07 -1.90 -4.08
N PHE A 156 6.49 -3.11 -3.70
CA PHE A 156 7.81 -3.61 -4.12
C PHE A 156 7.92 -3.80 -5.62
N GLY A 157 6.86 -4.26 -6.29
CA GLY A 157 6.81 -4.30 -7.76
C GLY A 157 7.04 -2.91 -8.38
N LEU A 158 6.37 -1.88 -7.83
CA LEU A 158 6.59 -0.49 -8.21
C LEU A 158 8.03 -0.01 -8.00
N ILE A 159 8.60 -0.27 -6.81
CA ILE A 159 10.00 0.09 -6.49
C ILE A 159 10.99 -0.56 -7.45
N LEU A 160 10.70 -1.78 -7.91
CA LEU A 160 11.53 -2.54 -8.84
C LEU A 160 11.28 -2.18 -10.31
N GLY A 161 10.25 -1.39 -10.61
CA GLY A 161 9.82 -1.08 -11.98
C GLY A 161 9.34 -2.32 -12.75
N ASP A 162 8.74 -3.28 -12.05
CA ASP A 162 8.35 -4.58 -12.61
C ASP A 162 6.83 -4.76 -12.55
N GLY A 163 6.15 -4.42 -13.66
CA GLY A 163 4.70 -4.53 -13.77
C GLY A 163 4.17 -5.96 -13.69
N GLU A 164 4.95 -6.96 -14.09
CA GLU A 164 4.56 -8.38 -13.99
C GLU A 164 4.45 -8.77 -12.52
N ARG A 165 5.37 -8.33 -11.68
CA ARG A 165 5.30 -8.51 -10.22
C ARG A 165 4.11 -7.81 -9.59
N ILE A 166 3.83 -6.57 -10.01
CA ILE A 166 2.66 -5.82 -9.53
C ILE A 166 1.39 -6.62 -9.79
N LEU A 167 1.20 -7.10 -11.03
CA LEU A 167 0.01 -7.86 -11.42
C LEU A 167 -0.05 -9.23 -10.73
N THR A 168 1.07 -9.96 -10.69
CA THR A 168 1.14 -11.33 -10.17
C THR A 168 0.67 -11.41 -8.73
N ILE A 169 1.15 -10.53 -7.85
CA ILE A 169 0.79 -10.62 -6.42
C ILE A 169 -0.70 -10.33 -6.19
N VAL A 170 -1.29 -9.43 -6.98
CA VAL A 170 -2.73 -9.13 -6.89
C VAL A 170 -3.56 -10.28 -7.43
N GLN A 171 -3.16 -10.90 -8.54
CA GLN A 171 -3.86 -12.06 -9.11
C GLN A 171 -3.86 -13.26 -8.15
N ARG A 172 -2.79 -13.47 -7.38
CA ARG A 172 -2.75 -14.50 -6.33
C ARG A 172 -3.80 -14.27 -5.25
N ALA A 173 -3.99 -13.02 -4.83
CA ALA A 173 -5.05 -12.67 -3.89
C ALA A 173 -6.45 -12.80 -4.51
N ALA A 174 -6.63 -12.25 -5.71
CA ALA A 174 -7.91 -12.23 -6.41
C ALA A 174 -8.50 -13.63 -6.64
N ALA A 175 -7.65 -14.62 -6.94
CA ALA A 175 -8.09 -16.00 -7.14
C ALA A 175 -8.80 -16.59 -5.92
N ALA A 176 -8.42 -16.19 -4.71
CA ALA A 176 -9.00 -16.74 -3.48
C ALA A 176 -10.30 -16.06 -3.05
N VAL A 177 -10.49 -14.80 -3.43
CA VAL A 177 -11.66 -13.99 -3.05
C VAL A 177 -12.64 -13.82 -4.20
N ALA A 178 -12.48 -14.58 -5.29
CA ALA A 178 -13.31 -14.51 -6.49
C ALA A 178 -14.81 -14.79 -6.23
N SER A 179 -15.15 -15.48 -5.14
CA SER A 179 -16.53 -15.77 -4.73
C SER A 179 -17.07 -14.84 -3.63
N GLU A 180 -16.28 -13.90 -3.12
CA GLU A 180 -16.73 -12.95 -2.10
C GLU A 180 -17.57 -11.84 -2.74
N GLU A 181 -18.71 -11.52 -2.14
CA GLU A 181 -19.63 -10.47 -2.59
C GLU A 181 -20.14 -9.68 -1.38
N PRO A 182 -19.76 -8.39 -1.21
CA PRO A 182 -18.83 -7.65 -2.08
C PRO A 182 -17.37 -8.13 -1.93
N PRO A 183 -16.53 -7.91 -2.95
CA PRO A 183 -15.10 -8.25 -2.90
C PRO A 183 -14.36 -7.36 -1.88
N PRO A 184 -13.12 -7.70 -1.50
CA PRO A 184 -12.34 -6.84 -0.61
C PRO A 184 -12.07 -5.45 -1.21
N ARG A 185 -12.43 -4.40 -0.47
CA ARG A 185 -12.43 -2.97 -0.90
C ARG A 185 -11.24 -2.56 -1.77
N PHE A 186 -10.01 -2.80 -1.30
CA PHE A 186 -8.80 -2.26 -1.93
C PHE A 186 -8.22 -3.15 -3.04
N LEU A 187 -8.87 -4.28 -3.36
CA LEU A 187 -8.36 -5.24 -4.33
C LEU A 187 -8.46 -4.70 -5.76
N HIS A 188 -9.60 -4.13 -6.13
CA HIS A 188 -9.87 -3.71 -7.51
C HIS A 188 -8.95 -2.59 -7.96
N GLY A 189 -8.61 -1.64 -7.08
CA GLY A 189 -7.67 -0.57 -7.40
C GLY A 189 -6.26 -1.11 -7.65
N MET A 190 -5.78 -2.02 -6.81
CA MET A 190 -4.48 -2.68 -7.02
C MET A 190 -4.47 -3.54 -8.29
N TRP A 191 -5.58 -4.19 -8.62
CA TRP A 191 -5.67 -5.04 -9.80
C TRP A 191 -5.71 -4.22 -11.09
N SER A 192 -6.56 -3.20 -11.14
CA SER A 192 -6.62 -2.27 -12.27
C SER A 192 -5.24 -1.66 -12.55
N PHE A 193 -4.56 -1.17 -11.52
CA PHE A 193 -3.22 -0.61 -11.68
C PHE A 193 -2.19 -1.64 -12.15
N GLY A 194 -2.22 -2.87 -11.62
CA GLY A 194 -1.35 -3.95 -12.09
C GLY A 194 -1.55 -4.31 -13.56
N LEU A 195 -2.79 -4.27 -14.05
CA LEU A 195 -3.11 -4.46 -15.47
C LEU A 195 -2.56 -3.31 -16.33
N GLU A 196 -2.74 -2.07 -15.87
CA GLU A 196 -2.23 -0.89 -16.58
C GLU A 196 -0.70 -0.91 -16.69
N GLN A 197 0.02 -1.32 -15.64
CA GLN A 197 1.48 -1.49 -15.66
C GLN A 197 1.96 -2.59 -16.62
N GLN A 198 1.06 -3.37 -17.19
CA GLN A 198 1.33 -4.37 -18.24
C GLN A 198 0.81 -3.95 -19.63
N GLY A 199 0.32 -2.71 -19.76
CA GLY A 199 -0.24 -2.21 -21.02
C GLY A 199 -1.64 -2.76 -21.34
N LEU A 200 -2.30 -3.39 -20.37
CA LEU A 200 -3.63 -3.99 -20.49
C LEU A 200 -4.70 -2.97 -20.10
N TYR A 201 -4.78 -1.86 -20.86
CA TYR A 201 -5.53 -0.67 -20.45
C TYR A 201 -7.04 -0.87 -20.44
N GLU A 202 -7.59 -1.61 -21.43
CA GLU A 202 -9.03 -1.92 -21.49
C GLU A 202 -9.43 -2.82 -20.31
N GLU A 203 -8.62 -3.85 -19.99
CA GLU A 203 -8.88 -4.69 -18.82
C GLU A 203 -8.71 -3.93 -17.51
N ALA A 204 -7.74 -3.02 -17.44
CA ALA A 204 -7.52 -2.16 -16.28
C ALA A 204 -8.73 -1.27 -16.01
N GLU A 205 -9.28 -0.64 -17.05
CA GLU A 205 -10.50 0.16 -16.96
C GLU A 205 -11.68 -0.68 -16.49
N ALA A 206 -11.94 -1.83 -17.14
CA ALA A 206 -13.03 -2.71 -16.77
C ALA A 206 -12.94 -3.11 -15.29
N LYS A 207 -11.74 -3.47 -14.83
CA LYS A 207 -11.51 -3.84 -13.43
C LYS A 207 -11.72 -2.67 -12.46
N ALA A 208 -11.34 -1.45 -12.84
CA ALA A 208 -11.61 -0.29 -12.00
C ALA A 208 -13.12 0.01 -11.88
N ARG A 209 -13.84 -0.07 -13.00
CA ARG A 209 -15.30 0.14 -13.02
C ARG A 209 -16.05 -0.90 -12.19
N GLU A 210 -15.61 -2.16 -12.20
CA GLU A 210 -16.11 -3.19 -11.29
C GLU A 210 -15.94 -2.76 -9.82
N GLY A 211 -14.75 -2.28 -9.44
CA GLY A 211 -14.51 -1.76 -8.09
C GLY A 211 -15.44 -0.60 -7.70
N LEU A 212 -15.64 0.36 -8.62
CA LEU A 212 -16.50 1.53 -8.39
C LEU A 212 -17.97 1.13 -8.19
N ALA A 213 -18.42 0.04 -8.83
CA ALA A 213 -19.78 -0.47 -8.65
C ALA A 213 -20.06 -0.91 -7.19
N HIS A 214 -19.02 -1.27 -6.42
CA HIS A 214 -19.15 -1.66 -5.01
C HIS A 214 -18.87 -0.50 -4.03
N GLU A 215 -18.52 0.69 -4.51
CA GLU A 215 -18.10 1.81 -3.66
C GLU A 215 -19.17 2.20 -2.63
N ALA A 216 -20.46 2.16 -2.99
CA ALA A 216 -21.53 2.49 -2.05
C ALA A 216 -21.56 1.55 -0.82
N ALA A 217 -21.12 0.30 -0.99
CA ALA A 217 -21.07 -0.71 0.08
C ALA A 217 -19.71 -0.71 0.81
N LEU A 218 -18.62 -0.47 0.08
CA LEU A 218 -17.26 -0.65 0.59
C LEU A 218 -16.61 0.68 1.04
N GLY A 219 -17.10 1.81 0.55
CA GLY A 219 -16.50 3.13 0.72
C GLY A 219 -15.42 3.44 -0.33
N ALA A 220 -15.14 4.73 -0.52
CA ALA A 220 -14.25 5.23 -1.57
C ALA A 220 -12.81 4.72 -1.48
N ASP A 221 -12.16 4.45 -2.62
CA ASP A 221 -10.74 4.10 -2.69
C ASP A 221 -10.02 5.06 -3.65
N ALA A 222 -9.20 5.97 -3.11
CA ALA A 222 -8.47 6.93 -3.94
C ALA A 222 -7.44 6.24 -4.86
N TRP A 223 -6.95 5.04 -4.50
CA TRP A 223 -6.07 4.28 -5.38
C TRP A 223 -6.81 3.72 -6.60
N LEU A 224 -8.09 3.39 -6.44
CA LEU A 224 -8.97 2.95 -7.52
C LEU A 224 -9.25 4.09 -8.50
N ASP A 225 -9.53 5.29 -7.98
CA ASP A 225 -9.69 6.51 -8.81
C ASP A 225 -8.43 6.78 -9.63
N HIS A 226 -7.27 6.73 -8.97
CA HIS A 226 -5.96 6.86 -9.59
C HIS A 226 -5.71 5.79 -10.67
N ALA A 227 -6.04 4.53 -10.41
CA ALA A 227 -5.85 3.44 -11.37
C ALA A 227 -6.73 3.64 -12.63
N LEU A 228 -7.98 4.09 -12.46
CA LEU A 228 -8.84 4.41 -13.60
C LEU A 228 -8.33 5.61 -14.39
N ALA A 229 -7.79 6.63 -13.71
CA ALA A 229 -7.15 7.77 -14.37
C ALA A 229 -6.07 7.32 -15.35
N HIS A 230 -5.18 6.45 -14.88
CA HIS A 230 -4.13 5.81 -15.67
C HIS A 230 -4.71 5.03 -16.87
N ALA A 231 -5.69 4.15 -16.60
CA ALA A 231 -6.28 3.30 -17.63
C ALA A 231 -6.97 4.09 -18.75
N LEU A 232 -7.66 5.19 -18.41
CA LEU A 232 -8.28 6.07 -19.40
C LEU A 232 -7.24 6.88 -20.17
N TYR A 233 -6.25 7.45 -19.47
CA TYR A 233 -5.20 8.27 -20.07
C TYR A 233 -4.42 7.53 -21.17
N PHE A 234 -4.05 6.27 -20.92
CA PHE A 234 -3.22 5.51 -21.88
C PHE A 234 -3.98 4.92 -23.06
N GLN A 235 -5.31 4.99 -23.08
CA GLN A 235 -6.10 4.51 -24.22
C GLN A 235 -6.18 5.50 -25.38
N GLY A 236 -5.86 6.78 -25.16
CA GLY A 236 -5.70 7.77 -26.23
C GLY A 236 -6.53 9.04 -26.07
N GLU A 237 -6.35 9.96 -27.02
CA GLU A 237 -6.98 11.29 -26.99
C GLU A 237 -8.51 11.25 -27.03
N ASP A 238 -9.10 10.22 -27.63
CA ASP A 238 -10.55 10.03 -27.71
C ASP A 238 -11.20 9.72 -26.35
N ARG A 239 -10.41 9.33 -25.35
CA ARG A 239 -10.84 9.05 -23.98
C ARG A 239 -10.68 10.25 -23.04
N LEU A 240 -10.09 11.35 -23.51
CA LEU A 240 -9.70 12.47 -22.67
C LEU A 240 -10.87 13.16 -21.97
N ASP A 241 -11.96 13.41 -22.69
CA ASP A 241 -13.17 14.04 -22.13
C ASP A 241 -13.77 13.16 -21.01
N GLU A 242 -13.83 11.86 -21.22
CA GLU A 242 -14.32 10.90 -20.22
C GLU A 242 -13.41 10.85 -18.98
N ALA A 243 -12.09 10.89 -19.18
CA ALA A 243 -11.12 10.91 -18.09
C ALA A 243 -11.26 12.19 -17.24
N LEU A 244 -11.46 13.35 -17.90
CA LEU A 244 -11.72 14.62 -17.23
C LEU A 244 -13.03 14.57 -16.44
N GLU A 245 -14.14 14.20 -17.09
CA GLU A 245 -15.45 14.08 -16.45
C GLU A 245 -15.41 13.15 -15.24
N PHE A 246 -14.73 12.00 -15.37
CA PHE A 246 -14.52 11.08 -14.28
C PHE A 246 -13.78 11.77 -13.13
N LEU A 247 -12.55 12.25 -13.33
CA LEU A 247 -11.75 12.83 -12.24
C LEU A 247 -12.37 14.07 -11.60
N GLU A 248 -13.00 14.94 -12.38
CA GLU A 248 -13.73 16.10 -11.86
C GLU A 248 -14.87 15.67 -10.92
N SER A 249 -15.58 14.58 -11.24
CA SER A 249 -16.62 14.02 -10.37
C SER A 249 -16.08 13.44 -9.06
N ARG A 250 -14.79 13.09 -9.02
CA ARG A 250 -14.12 12.49 -7.85
C ARG A 250 -13.48 13.51 -6.92
N CYS A 251 -13.23 14.73 -7.35
CA CYS A 251 -12.52 15.78 -6.57
C CYS A 251 -12.97 15.91 -5.11
N ALA A 252 -14.28 15.78 -4.81
CA ALA A 252 -14.82 15.91 -3.46
C ALA A 252 -14.50 14.70 -2.54
N SER A 253 -14.14 13.53 -3.09
CA SER A 253 -13.76 12.34 -2.32
C SER A 253 -12.32 12.40 -1.84
N TRP A 254 -11.47 13.21 -2.48
CA TRP A 254 -10.05 13.34 -2.14
C TRP A 254 -9.83 14.37 -1.03
N SER A 255 -9.86 13.89 0.22
CA SER A 255 -9.65 14.75 1.39
C SER A 255 -8.17 14.89 1.76
N ALA A 256 -7.69 16.13 1.88
CA ALA A 256 -6.32 16.47 2.29
C ALA A 256 -6.00 16.07 3.75
N VAL A 257 -7.03 15.87 4.58
CA VAL A 257 -6.88 15.46 5.99
C VAL A 257 -6.84 13.93 6.12
N GLU A 258 -7.60 13.25 5.27
CA GLU A 258 -7.88 11.82 5.38
C GLU A 258 -6.95 10.96 4.51
N LEU A 259 -6.32 11.56 3.50
CA LEU A 259 -5.36 10.92 2.61
C LEU A 259 -3.94 11.40 2.88
N HIS A 260 -2.98 10.51 2.65
CA HIS A 260 -1.57 10.82 2.66
C HIS A 260 -1.26 11.90 1.60
N PRO A 261 -0.40 12.90 1.90
CA PRO A 261 0.03 13.95 0.98
C PRO A 261 0.33 13.48 -0.44
N PHE A 262 1.16 12.44 -0.57
CA PHE A 262 1.42 11.79 -1.85
C PHE A 262 0.14 11.45 -2.63
N LEU A 263 -0.75 10.59 -2.11
CA LEU A 263 -1.89 10.12 -2.89
C LEU A 263 -2.91 11.25 -3.15
N TYR A 264 -3.13 12.12 -2.16
CA TYR A 264 -3.95 13.32 -2.34
C TYR A 264 -3.48 14.14 -3.54
N THR A 265 -2.23 14.58 -3.52
CA THR A 265 -1.67 15.40 -4.60
C THR A 265 -1.55 14.63 -5.92
N HIS A 266 -1.36 13.31 -5.87
CA HIS A 266 -1.23 12.48 -7.06
C HIS A 266 -2.55 12.33 -7.83
N CYS A 267 -3.69 12.22 -7.14
CA CYS A 267 -5.01 12.27 -7.79
C CYS A 267 -5.24 13.62 -8.50
N TRP A 268 -4.91 14.73 -7.83
CA TRP A 268 -4.97 16.07 -8.44
C TRP A 268 -3.98 16.24 -9.59
N TRP A 269 -2.79 15.64 -9.48
CA TRP A 269 -1.78 15.66 -10.54
C TRP A 269 -2.29 15.01 -11.82
N HIS A 270 -3.02 13.89 -11.72
CA HIS A 270 -3.67 13.28 -12.89
C HIS A 270 -4.69 14.22 -13.53
N LEU A 271 -5.53 14.89 -12.75
CA LEU A 271 -6.48 15.85 -13.30
C LEU A 271 -5.76 17.03 -13.99
N ALA A 272 -4.69 17.55 -13.39
CA ALA A 272 -3.88 18.59 -14.01
C ALA A 272 -3.20 18.12 -15.31
N LEU A 273 -2.72 16.87 -15.35
CA LEU A 273 -2.17 16.25 -16.55
C LEU A 273 -3.21 16.20 -17.67
N LEU A 274 -4.44 15.76 -17.38
CA LEU A 274 -5.51 15.74 -18.37
C LEU A 274 -5.85 17.13 -18.90
N HIS A 275 -5.84 18.16 -18.05
CA HIS A 275 -5.98 19.54 -18.52
C HIS A 275 -4.82 20.00 -19.42
N CYS A 276 -3.59 19.52 -19.17
CA CYS A 276 -2.46 19.76 -20.08
C CYS A 276 -2.69 19.11 -21.45
N GLU A 277 -3.23 17.88 -21.48
CA GLU A 277 -3.56 17.19 -22.73
C GLU A 277 -4.72 17.84 -23.47
N SER A 278 -5.72 18.39 -22.77
CA SER A 278 -6.86 19.09 -23.38
C SER A 278 -6.53 20.55 -23.78
N ARG A 279 -5.25 20.93 -23.76
CA ARG A 279 -4.75 22.27 -24.10
C ARG A 279 -5.34 23.37 -23.22
N ASN A 280 -5.57 23.08 -21.94
CA ASN A 280 -6.02 24.02 -20.92
C ASN A 280 -4.95 24.17 -19.82
N PRO A 281 -3.77 24.73 -20.13
CA PRO A 281 -2.68 24.88 -19.18
C PRO A 281 -3.06 25.79 -17.99
N GLU A 282 -4.00 26.72 -18.17
CA GLU A 282 -4.47 27.59 -17.08
C GLU A 282 -5.20 26.79 -16.00
N ALA A 283 -5.98 25.77 -16.36
CA ALA A 283 -6.60 24.86 -15.39
C ALA A 283 -5.56 24.01 -14.67
N ALA A 284 -4.57 23.50 -15.40
CA ALA A 284 -3.46 22.74 -14.80
C ALA A 284 -2.65 23.58 -13.79
N LEU A 285 -2.36 24.84 -14.12
CA LEU A 285 -1.66 25.77 -13.23
C LEU A 285 -2.49 26.11 -11.98
N ARG A 286 -3.81 26.32 -12.12
CA ARG A 286 -4.68 26.49 -10.93
C ARG A 286 -4.65 25.28 -10.01
N ILE A 287 -4.72 24.06 -10.56
CA ILE A 287 -4.61 22.84 -9.75
C ILE A 287 -3.23 22.74 -9.10
N PHE A 288 -2.17 23.12 -9.81
CA PHE A 288 -0.84 23.18 -9.23
C PHE A 288 -0.81 24.11 -8.00
N ASP A 289 -1.24 25.35 -8.17
CA ASP A 289 -1.21 26.38 -7.11
C ASP A 289 -2.15 26.08 -5.94
N GLU A 290 -3.32 25.46 -6.17
CA GLU A 290 -4.33 25.24 -5.14
C GLU A 290 -4.25 23.87 -4.45
N ARG A 291 -3.69 22.85 -5.13
CA ARG A 291 -3.83 21.44 -4.69
C ARG A 291 -2.52 20.67 -4.61
N LEU A 292 -1.53 20.96 -5.45
CA LEU A 292 -0.24 20.26 -5.42
C LEU A 292 0.81 21.02 -4.61
N TRP A 293 0.79 22.36 -4.71
CA TRP A 293 1.82 23.25 -4.17
C TRP A 293 1.21 24.50 -3.53
N SER A 294 0.14 24.29 -2.75
CA SER A 294 -0.57 25.34 -2.02
C SER A 294 0.35 26.11 -1.09
N ALA A 295 0.35 27.44 -1.19
CA ALA A 295 1.15 28.31 -0.33
C ALA A 295 0.85 28.14 1.16
N ASP A 296 -0.36 27.67 1.50
CA ASP A 296 -0.82 27.49 2.87
C ASP A 296 -0.40 26.13 3.47
N ASP A 297 0.09 25.17 2.66
CA ASP A 297 0.34 23.79 3.05
C ASP A 297 1.84 23.42 3.12
N ALA A 298 2.61 24.20 3.88
CA ALA A 298 4.07 24.04 3.99
C ALA A 298 4.52 22.64 4.45
N GLU A 299 3.72 21.94 5.25
CA GLU A 299 4.02 20.57 5.70
C GLU A 299 3.96 19.58 4.52
N MET A 300 2.99 19.74 3.62
CA MET A 300 2.81 18.89 2.44
C MET A 300 4.03 18.95 1.51
N HIS A 301 4.66 20.12 1.40
CA HIS A 301 5.85 20.35 0.58
C HIS A 301 7.09 19.59 1.07
N SER A 302 7.10 19.14 2.33
CA SER A 302 8.23 18.38 2.88
C SER A 302 8.27 16.92 2.41
N ASP A 303 7.16 16.40 1.87
CA ASP A 303 7.08 15.05 1.33
C ASP A 303 7.78 14.97 -0.04
N PRO A 304 8.84 14.15 -0.20
CA PRO A 304 9.56 14.03 -1.47
C PRO A 304 8.68 13.59 -2.65
N GLN A 305 7.63 12.81 -2.41
CA GLN A 305 6.74 12.35 -3.48
C GLN A 305 5.81 13.46 -3.96
N VAL A 306 5.40 14.37 -3.06
CA VAL A 306 4.68 15.60 -3.44
C VAL A 306 5.57 16.49 -4.30
N GLN A 307 6.83 16.65 -3.92
CA GLN A 307 7.82 17.37 -4.73
C GLN A 307 7.96 16.78 -6.13
N LEU A 308 8.03 15.44 -6.24
CA LEU A 308 8.12 14.76 -7.54
C LEU A 308 6.87 14.99 -8.41
N ASN A 309 5.66 14.92 -7.84
CA ASN A 309 4.42 15.25 -8.56
C ASN A 309 4.47 16.69 -9.10
N ALA A 310 4.82 17.65 -8.24
CA ALA A 310 4.91 19.06 -8.59
C ALA A 310 5.96 19.32 -9.70
N LEU A 311 7.18 18.80 -9.51
CA LEU A 311 8.27 18.92 -10.49
C LEU A 311 7.89 18.29 -11.83
N ASN A 312 7.24 17.13 -11.82
CA ASN A 312 6.82 16.46 -13.06
C ASN A 312 5.82 17.31 -13.85
N LEU A 313 4.82 17.88 -13.17
CA LEU A 313 3.82 18.73 -13.83
C LEU A 313 4.44 20.00 -14.41
N LEU A 314 5.26 20.71 -13.62
CA LEU A 314 5.92 21.94 -14.07
C LEU A 314 6.82 21.70 -15.28
N TRP A 315 7.59 20.61 -15.28
CA TRP A 315 8.43 20.24 -16.42
C TRP A 315 7.62 20.03 -17.71
N ARG A 316 6.43 19.45 -17.61
CA ARG A 316 5.53 19.24 -18.76
C ARG A 316 4.93 20.54 -19.27
N LEU A 317 4.55 21.44 -18.37
CA LEU A 317 4.03 22.76 -18.73
C LEU A 317 5.11 23.60 -19.41
N ASP A 318 6.33 23.60 -18.86
CA ASP A 318 7.48 24.32 -19.42
C ASP A 318 7.85 23.82 -20.83
N THR A 319 8.00 22.50 -20.98
CA THR A 319 8.36 21.90 -22.28
C THR A 319 7.28 22.08 -23.36
N ARG A 320 6.03 22.35 -22.98
CA ARG A 320 4.92 22.66 -23.90
C ARG A 320 4.76 24.16 -24.18
N GLY A 321 5.62 25.01 -23.61
CA GLY A 321 5.59 26.47 -23.83
C GLY A 321 4.57 27.21 -22.98
N ALA A 322 4.04 26.58 -21.92
CA ALA A 322 3.12 27.20 -20.97
C ALA A 322 3.84 27.79 -19.73
N GLY A 323 5.18 27.76 -19.70
CA GLY A 323 6.02 28.25 -18.61
C GLY A 323 6.54 29.69 -18.80
N ALA A 324 5.68 30.65 -19.19
CA ALA A 324 6.04 32.06 -19.34
C ALA A 324 5.12 32.99 -18.55
#